data_AF-A0A267FQV2-F1
#
_entry.id   AF-A0A267FQV2-F1
#
_cell.length_a   1.000
_cell.length_b   1.000
_cell.length_c   1.000
_cell.angle_alpha   90.00
_cell.angle_beta   90.00
_cell.angle_gamma   90.00
#
_symmetry.space_group_name_H-M   'P 1'
#
loop_
_entity.id
_entity.type
_entity.pdbx_description
1 polymer ?
#
loop_
_entity_poly.entity_id
_entity_poly.type
_entity_poly.pdbx_seq_one_letter_code
_entity_poly.pdbx_strand_id
1 'polypeptide(L)'
;MQVAKDCADNAQPRINFDDISRCSLSDQGNQWQREMALRTEALNPPHKYVPWVTVNGVHTVNIQYEVENDLLNLVCKTYSGPKPKECTAFGVAASSPCPRNQTDN
;
A
#
# COMPACT_ATOMS: atom_id res chain seq x y z
N MET A 1 -5.07 -16.88 13.93
CA MET A 1 -4.97 -15.43 14.21
C MET A 1 -3.68 -15.04 14.96
N GLN A 2 -2.73 -15.95 15.22
CA GLN A 2 -1.51 -15.65 16.00
C GLN A 2 -0.67 -14.52 15.38
N VAL A 3 -0.42 -14.58 14.07
CA VAL A 3 0.33 -13.54 13.35
C VAL A 3 -0.26 -12.14 13.56
N ALA A 4 -1.59 -12.01 13.54
CA ALA A 4 -2.25 -10.72 13.71
C ALA A 4 -2.10 -10.18 15.15
N LYS A 5 -2.08 -11.07 16.14
CA LYS A 5 -1.78 -10.71 17.55
C LYS A 5 -0.34 -10.26 17.69
N ASP A 6 0.60 -11.03 17.15
CA ASP A 6 2.02 -10.71 17.19
C ASP A 6 2.31 -9.35 16.52
N CYS A 7 1.68 -9.06 15.37
CA CYS A 7 1.79 -7.76 14.73
C CYS A 7 1.21 -6.63 15.58
N ALA A 8 0.05 -6.82 16.21
CA ALA A 8 -0.57 -5.82 17.07
C ALA A 8 0.29 -5.51 18.32
N ASP A 9 0.93 -6.55 18.88
CA ASP A 9 1.82 -6.44 20.04
C ASP A 9 3.14 -5.73 19.73
N ASN A 10 3.64 -5.89 18.50
CA ASN A 10 4.87 -5.26 18.02
C ASN A 10 4.66 -3.90 17.34
N ALA A 11 3.41 -3.45 17.17
CA ALA A 11 3.09 -2.14 16.63
C ALA A 11 3.53 -1.02 17.59
N GLN A 12 3.74 0.18 17.03
CA GLN A 12 4.08 1.38 17.81
C GLN A 12 3.12 2.54 17.45
N PRO A 13 2.24 2.97 18.37
CA PRO A 13 2.01 2.40 19.70
C PRO A 13 1.43 0.97 19.63
N ARG A 14 1.59 0.19 20.71
CA ARG A 14 0.99 -1.16 20.82
C ARG A 14 -0.50 -1.07 20.58
N ILE A 15 -1.04 -1.99 19.78
CA ILE A 15 -2.48 -2.06 19.51
C ILE A 15 -3.06 -3.26 20.26
N ASN A 16 -4.17 -3.05 20.96
CA ASN A 16 -4.90 -4.15 21.59
C ASN A 16 -5.63 -4.96 20.50
N PHE A 17 -5.20 -6.21 20.28
CA PHE A 17 -5.79 -7.07 19.27
C PHE A 17 -7.28 -7.34 19.50
N ASP A 18 -7.73 -7.42 20.76
CA ASP A 18 -9.13 -7.71 21.07
C ASP A 18 -10.05 -6.58 20.61
N ASP A 19 -9.56 -5.34 20.57
CA ASP A 19 -10.31 -4.21 20.04
C ASP A 19 -10.44 -4.28 18.51
N ILE A 20 -9.38 -4.68 17.80
CA ILE A 20 -9.43 -4.94 16.36
C ILE A 20 -10.40 -6.09 16.06
N SER A 21 -10.29 -7.19 16.80
CA SER A 21 -11.12 -8.39 16.60
C SER A 21 -12.59 -8.12 16.89
N ARG A 22 -12.89 -7.31 17.91
CA ARG A 22 -14.26 -6.89 18.21
C ARG A 22 -14.81 -5.96 17.12
N CYS A 23 -13.99 -5.02 16.64
CA CYS A 23 -14.37 -4.12 15.55
C CYS A 23 -14.67 -4.88 14.25
N SER A 24 -13.81 -5.83 13.85
CA SER A 24 -13.95 -6.56 12.59
C SER A 24 -15.21 -7.43 12.50
N LEU A 25 -15.77 -7.82 13.65
CA LEU A 25 -17.00 -8.60 13.77
C LEU A 25 -18.25 -7.75 14.06
N SER A 26 -18.09 -6.42 14.17
CA SER A 26 -19.17 -5.50 14.53
C SER A 26 -19.84 -4.86 13.31
N ASP A 27 -21.02 -4.27 13.52
CA ASP A 27 -21.70 -3.45 12.51
C ASP A 27 -20.84 -2.28 12.04
N GLN A 28 -20.05 -1.68 12.93
CA GLN A 28 -19.11 -0.63 12.59
C GLN A 28 -18.05 -1.13 11.60
N GLY A 29 -17.54 -2.35 11.81
CA GLY A 29 -16.60 -3.00 10.89
C GLY A 29 -17.23 -3.22 9.50
N ASN A 30 -18.48 -3.68 9.46
CA ASN A 30 -19.21 -3.85 8.21
C ASN A 30 -19.47 -2.51 7.49
N GLN A 31 -19.78 -1.45 8.24
CA GLN A 31 -19.92 -0.10 7.67
C GLN A 31 -18.61 0.38 7.02
N TRP A 32 -17.46 0.18 7.67
CA TRP A 32 -16.17 0.53 7.09
C TRP A 32 -15.85 -0.28 5.82
N GLN A 33 -16.18 -1.58 5.81
CA GLN A 33 -16.02 -2.41 4.60
C GLN A 33 -16.90 -1.89 3.45
N ARG A 34 -18.15 -1.50 3.74
CA ARG A 34 -19.05 -0.88 2.75
C ARG A 34 -18.49 0.44 2.22
N GLU A 35 -17.94 1.29 3.08
CA GLU A 35 -17.31 2.55 2.64
C GLU A 35 -16.11 2.31 1.74
N MET A 36 -15.28 1.30 2.05
CA MET A 36 -14.15 0.93 1.20
C MET A 36 -14.62 0.32 -0.13
N ALA A 37 -15.72 -0.44 -0.14
CA ALA A 37 -16.34 -0.93 -1.37
C ALA A 37 -16.79 0.23 -2.27
N LEU A 38 -17.50 1.22 -1.74
CA LEU A 38 -17.93 2.41 -2.48
C LEU A 38 -16.74 3.20 -3.05
N ARG A 39 -15.65 3.35 -2.28
CA ARG A 39 -14.41 4.00 -2.77
C ARG A 39 -13.77 3.21 -3.91
N THR A 40 -13.82 1.89 -3.83
CA THR A 40 -13.24 0.98 -4.84
C THR A 40 -14.09 0.96 -6.12
N GLU A 41 -15.42 0.99 -6.00
CA GLU A 41 -16.36 1.11 -7.12
C GLU A 41 -16.25 2.44 -7.85
N ALA A 42 -15.94 3.52 -7.11
CA ALA A 42 -15.75 4.86 -7.65
C ALA A 42 -14.40 5.07 -8.36
N LEU A 43 -13.53 4.06 -8.40
CA LEU A 43 -12.25 4.16 -9.11
C LEU A 43 -12.48 4.42 -10.61
N ASN A 44 -11.74 5.39 -11.14
CA ASN A 44 -11.74 5.71 -12.57
C ASN A 44 -10.28 5.76 -13.11
N PRO A 45 -9.88 4.84 -14.01
CA PRO A 45 -10.68 3.74 -14.53
C PRO A 45 -11.00 2.67 -13.47
N PRO A 46 -12.09 1.90 -13.62
CA PRO A 46 -12.39 0.77 -12.74
C PRO A 46 -11.23 -0.24 -12.72
N HIS A 47 -10.86 -0.70 -11.53
CA HIS A 47 -9.76 -1.65 -11.36
C HIS A 47 -10.03 -2.97 -12.08
N LYS A 48 -8.97 -3.57 -12.64
CA LYS A 48 -9.03 -4.84 -13.38
C LYS A 48 -8.32 -5.99 -12.67
N TYR A 49 -7.48 -5.67 -11.70
CA TYR A 49 -6.73 -6.60 -10.86
C TYR A 49 -6.28 -5.86 -9.59
N VAL A 50 -5.68 -6.60 -8.67
CA VAL A 50 -5.04 -6.05 -7.47
C VAL A 50 -3.56 -6.48 -7.44
N PRO A 51 -2.65 -5.64 -6.90
CA PRO A 51 -2.89 -4.31 -6.35
C PRO A 51 -3.24 -3.26 -7.43
N TRP A 52 -4.13 -2.32 -7.12
CA TRP A 52 -4.51 -1.21 -8.01
C TRP A 52 -4.13 0.13 -7.38
N VAL A 53 -3.09 0.77 -7.92
CA VAL A 53 -2.48 1.93 -7.27
C VAL A 53 -2.87 3.22 -7.97
N THR A 54 -3.38 4.18 -7.19
CA THR A 54 -3.62 5.55 -7.64
C THR A 54 -2.57 6.47 -7.01
N VAL A 55 -1.95 7.33 -7.80
CA VAL A 55 -1.05 8.38 -7.30
C VAL A 55 -1.73 9.72 -7.55
N ASN A 56 -1.95 10.50 -6.48
CA ASN A 56 -2.69 11.76 -6.53
C ASN A 56 -4.07 11.64 -7.22
N GLY A 57 -4.77 10.53 -6.97
CA GLY A 57 -6.09 10.25 -7.55
C GLY A 57 -6.08 9.77 -9.00
N VAL A 58 -4.91 9.60 -9.62
CA VAL A 58 -4.78 9.15 -11.02
C VAL A 58 -4.19 7.75 -11.06
N HIS A 59 -4.77 6.89 -11.92
CA HIS A 59 -4.21 5.59 -12.27
C HIS A 59 -3.91 5.54 -13.77
N THR A 60 -2.74 5.00 -14.12
CA THR A 60 -2.37 4.65 -15.49
C THR A 60 -1.53 3.37 -15.47
N VAL A 61 -1.45 2.68 -16.61
CA VAL A 61 -0.58 1.50 -16.77
C VAL A 61 0.88 1.83 -16.42
N ASN A 62 1.37 3.02 -16.78
CA ASN A 62 2.73 3.44 -16.46
C ASN A 62 2.93 3.69 -14.97
N ILE A 63 1.97 4.34 -14.29
CA ILE A 63 2.01 4.52 -12.83
C ILE A 63 2.07 3.15 -12.16
N GLN A 64 1.18 2.23 -12.55
CA GLN A 64 1.14 0.89 -11.98
C GLN A 64 2.45 0.14 -12.18
N TYR A 65 3.00 0.18 -13.39
CA TYR A 65 4.31 -0.41 -13.69
C TYR A 65 5.43 0.22 -12.86
N GLU A 66 5.51 1.55 -12.76
CA GLU A 66 6.54 2.24 -11.96
C GLU A 66 6.41 1.88 -10.46
N VAL A 67 5.19 1.80 -9.91
CA VAL A 67 4.97 1.38 -8.51
C VAL A 67 5.45 -0.05 -8.26
N GLU A 68 5.08 -0.98 -9.14
CA GLU A 68 5.40 -2.40 -8.97
C GLU A 68 6.90 -2.69 -9.07
N ASN A 69 7.66 -1.85 -9.79
CA ASN A 69 9.10 -2.02 -9.96
C ASN A 69 9.93 -1.17 -8.98
N ASP A 70 9.57 0.09 -8.79
CA ASP A 70 10.30 1.04 -7.94
C ASP A 70 9.37 2.15 -7.43
N LEU A 71 8.56 1.79 -6.43
CA LEU A 71 7.65 2.73 -5.74
C LEU A 71 8.39 3.97 -5.22
N LEU A 72 9.60 3.80 -4.69
CA LEU A 72 10.37 4.91 -4.13
C LEU A 72 10.73 5.92 -5.21
N ASN A 73 11.25 5.46 -6.35
CA ASN A 73 11.55 6.34 -7.47
C ASN A 73 10.30 7.07 -7.97
N LEU A 74 9.16 6.39 -8.10
CA LEU A 74 7.91 7.05 -8.50
C LEU A 74 7.48 8.13 -7.50
N VAL A 75 7.52 7.85 -6.20
CA VAL A 75 7.19 8.82 -5.15
C VAL A 75 8.12 10.03 -5.25
N CYS A 76 9.43 9.80 -5.37
CA CYS A 76 10.44 10.85 -5.49
C CYS A 76 10.34 11.67 -6.79
N LYS A 77 9.87 11.07 -7.87
CA LYS A 77 9.57 11.75 -9.15
C LYS A 77 8.30 12.60 -9.06
N THR A 78 7.29 12.11 -8.34
CA THR A 78 5.97 12.75 -8.24
C THR A 78 5.92 13.83 -7.15
N TYR A 79 6.78 13.73 -6.13
CA TYR A 79 6.83 14.70 -5.04
C TYR A 79 7.34 16.06 -5.52
N SER A 80 6.51 17.10 -5.32
CA SER A 80 6.78 18.47 -5.74
C SER A 80 7.47 19.34 -4.68
N GLY A 81 7.63 18.83 -3.46
CA GLY A 81 8.30 19.53 -2.37
C GLY A 81 9.82 19.33 -2.33
N PRO A 82 10.49 19.87 -1.29
CA PRO A 82 11.92 19.66 -1.06
C PRO A 82 12.23 18.16 -0.91
N LYS A 83 12.97 17.60 -1.87
CA LYS A 83 13.21 16.16 -1.90
C LYS A 83 14.01 15.72 -0.67
N PRO A 84 13.51 14.73 0.09
CA PRO A 84 14.27 14.17 1.20
C PRO A 84 15.51 13.43 0.66
N LYS A 85 16.52 13.23 1.51
CA LYS A 85 17.82 12.65 1.12
C LYS A 85 17.66 11.29 0.44
N GLU A 86 16.65 10.53 0.83
CA GLU A 86 16.28 9.23 0.28
C GLU A 86 15.99 9.32 -1.21
N CYS A 87 15.45 10.43 -1.71
CA CYS A 87 15.22 10.62 -3.14
C CYS A 87 16.50 10.88 -3.96
N THR A 88 17.62 11.15 -3.30
CA THR A 88 18.93 11.40 -3.94
C THR A 88 19.96 10.33 -3.62
N ALA A 89 19.72 9.51 -2.59
CA ALA A 89 20.61 8.44 -2.15
C ALA A 89 20.69 7.28 -3.16
N PHE A 90 19.69 7.12 -4.02
CA PHE A 90 19.67 6.11 -5.09
C PHE A 90 20.19 6.71 -6.40
N GLY A 91 21.48 7.06 -6.42
CA GLY A 91 22.17 7.43 -7.65
C GLY A 91 22.21 6.24 -8.62
N VAL A 92 21.31 6.25 -9.62
CA VAL A 92 21.42 5.69 -10.98
C VAL A 92 22.49 4.60 -11.17
N ALA A 93 22.34 3.44 -10.51
CA ALA A 93 23.09 2.21 -10.83
C ALA A 93 22.68 0.95 -10.03
N ALA A 94 21.69 0.97 -9.11
CA ALA A 94 21.45 -0.23 -8.28
C ALA A 94 20.10 -0.27 -7.53
N SER A 95 18.98 0.23 -8.06
CA SER A 95 17.71 -0.41 -7.65
C SER A 95 17.64 -1.72 -8.40
N SER A 96 18.25 -2.76 -7.81
CA SER A 96 17.76 -4.10 -8.07
C SER A 96 16.25 -4.02 -7.85
N PRO A 97 15.41 -4.39 -8.82
CA PRO A 97 13.99 -4.59 -8.56
C PRO A 97 13.87 -5.36 -7.26
N CYS A 98 12.84 -5.07 -6.44
CA CYS A 98 12.50 -5.98 -5.33
C CYS A 98 12.62 -7.39 -5.90
N PRO A 99 13.53 -8.25 -5.39
CA PRO A 99 13.73 -9.54 -5.99
C PRO A 99 12.35 -10.19 -5.96
N ARG A 100 11.74 -10.40 -7.14
CA ARG A 100 10.62 -11.33 -7.23
C ARG A 100 11.26 -12.62 -6.78
N ASN A 101 11.00 -13.01 -5.54
CA ASN A 101 11.56 -14.21 -4.99
C ASN A 101 11.09 -15.32 -5.93
N GLN A 102 12.01 -15.82 -6.75
CA GLN A 102 11.76 -16.95 -7.60
C GLN A 102 11.81 -18.18 -6.71
N THR A 103 10.79 -18.31 -5.86
CA THR A 103 10.27 -19.51 -5.20
C THR A 103 9.17 -19.09 -4.22
N ASP A 104 7.94 -19.01 -4.73
CA ASP A 104 6.73 -19.35 -3.97
C ASP A 104 6.09 -20.52 -4.75
N ASN A 105 6.68 -21.71 -4.57
CA ASN A 105 6.40 -23.01 -5.22
C ASN A 105 6.61 -23.12 -6.74
#